data_AF-M8CG34-F1
#
_entry.id   AF-M8CG34-F1
#
_cell.length_a   1.000
_cell.length_b   1.000
_cell.length_c   1.000
_cell.angle_alpha   90.00
_cell.angle_beta   90.00
_cell.angle_gamma   90.00
#
_symmetry.space_group_name_H-M   'P 1'
#
loop_
_entity.id
_entity.type
_entity.pdbx_description
1 polymer ?
#
loop_
_entity_poly.entity_id
_entity_poly.type
_entity_poly.pdbx_seq_one_letter_code
_entity_poly.pdbx_strand_id
1 'polypeptide(L)'
;MATVMPYVHAWVSRREGVVRPALPAWNSSTQTCQWQGVACENGRVVELRLPGAGLMGALPSGVLGNLTALRTLSLRWNALTGPIPDDVARMTELRAMYFQHNAFSGEVPAGLFTLKNLRIAAIGAVQHELVVPLRAYYFSKDEKLLVYDYMSMGSLSALLHGNRSSGRTPLDWEARSAIALSTARGVAHIHSTGPTASHGNIKSSNVLLTKSYEARVSDHGLPTLVGPSFSPTRVSGYRAPEVTDIRRVSQKADVYSFGVLLLELLTGKAPTHAVVNEEGLDLPRWVQSVVREEWTAEVFDQELLRYQNVEEEMVQLLQLAIDCSAQHPDRRPSMSDAAARIDEIRRSASSPAQHATTDSPAAPAPEGDEPSL
;
A
#
# COMPACT_ATOMS: atom_id res chain seq x y z
N MET A 1 -37.24 -15.50 -14.68
CA MET A 1 -36.43 -16.01 -15.81
C MET A 1 -35.56 -14.86 -16.31
N ALA A 2 -34.27 -14.86 -16.01
CA ALA A 2 -33.38 -13.83 -16.52
C ALA A 2 -33.15 -14.07 -18.02
N THR A 3 -33.77 -13.26 -18.85
CA THR A 3 -33.72 -13.35 -20.31
C THR A 3 -32.34 -12.89 -20.80
N VAL A 4 -31.39 -13.83 -20.90
CA VAL A 4 -30.09 -13.61 -21.57
C VAL A 4 -30.25 -13.59 -23.11
N MET A 5 -31.46 -13.87 -23.62
CA MET A 5 -31.69 -14.32 -25.00
C MET A 5 -31.39 -13.33 -26.15
N PRO A 6 -31.63 -12.00 -26.09
CA PRO A 6 -31.38 -11.19 -27.28
C PRO A 6 -29.91 -10.83 -27.51
N TYR A 7 -29.08 -10.84 -26.47
CA TYR A 7 -27.81 -10.11 -26.49
C TYR A 7 -26.56 -10.97 -26.67
N VAL A 8 -26.67 -12.28 -26.45
CA VAL A 8 -25.60 -13.25 -26.74
C VAL A 8 -25.28 -13.33 -28.23
N HIS A 9 -26.26 -13.06 -29.11
CA HIS A 9 -26.02 -13.08 -30.56
C HIS A 9 -24.95 -12.08 -31.01
N ALA A 10 -24.73 -10.99 -30.26
CA ALA A 10 -23.67 -10.02 -30.53
C ALA A 10 -22.25 -10.57 -30.28
N TRP A 11 -22.10 -11.56 -29.38
CA TRP A 11 -20.80 -12.18 -29.06
C TRP A 11 -20.39 -13.26 -30.06
N VAL A 12 -21.35 -13.74 -30.85
CA VAL A 12 -21.29 -15.05 -31.51
C VAL A 12 -20.99 -14.97 -33.01
N SER A 13 -20.85 -13.78 -33.60
CA SER A 13 -20.73 -13.66 -35.06
C SER A 13 -19.47 -12.92 -35.52
N ARG A 14 -18.52 -13.67 -36.12
CA ARG A 14 -17.66 -13.34 -37.29
C ARG A 14 -16.21 -13.83 -37.20
N ARG A 15 -15.94 -15.13 -37.39
CA ARG A 15 -14.60 -15.54 -37.85
C ARG A 15 -14.40 -14.91 -39.23
N GLU A 16 -13.32 -14.18 -39.47
CA GLU A 16 -12.91 -13.98 -40.86
C GLU A 16 -12.68 -15.37 -41.49
N GLY A 17 -13.44 -15.66 -42.54
CA GLY A 17 -13.30 -16.87 -43.35
C GLY A 17 -14.02 -18.14 -42.89
N VAL A 18 -14.77 -18.17 -41.77
CA VAL A 18 -15.57 -19.36 -41.39
C VAL A 18 -16.95 -18.99 -40.82
N VAL A 19 -18.01 -19.46 -41.49
CA VAL A 19 -19.43 -19.27 -41.14
C VAL A 19 -19.86 -20.20 -39.99
N ARG A 20 -19.22 -20.13 -38.82
CA ARG A 20 -19.69 -20.87 -37.63
C ARG A 20 -19.68 -20.02 -36.37
N PRO A 21 -20.75 -20.07 -35.56
CA PRO A 21 -20.83 -19.34 -34.29
C PRO A 21 -19.79 -19.85 -33.28
N ALA A 22 -19.19 -18.94 -32.50
CA ALA A 22 -18.20 -19.28 -31.47
C ALA A 22 -18.79 -20.18 -30.35
N LEU A 23 -20.09 -20.03 -30.06
CA LEU A 23 -20.81 -20.78 -29.03
C LEU A 23 -22.11 -21.39 -29.60
N PRO A 24 -22.05 -22.48 -30.38
CA PRO A 24 -23.22 -23.05 -31.05
C PRO A 24 -24.27 -23.64 -30.09
N ALA A 25 -23.86 -24.03 -28.87
CA ALA A 25 -24.74 -24.59 -27.85
C ALA A 25 -25.55 -23.53 -27.08
N TRP A 26 -25.19 -22.25 -27.23
CA TRP A 26 -25.90 -21.13 -26.62
C TRP A 26 -27.04 -20.69 -27.52
N ASN A 27 -28.16 -21.40 -27.44
CA ASN A 27 -29.35 -21.13 -28.25
C ASN A 27 -30.61 -21.06 -27.39
N SER A 28 -31.73 -20.65 -27.99
CA SER A 28 -33.01 -20.48 -27.29
C SER A 28 -33.66 -21.81 -26.85
N SER A 29 -33.17 -22.94 -27.36
CA SER A 29 -33.71 -24.27 -27.06
C SER A 29 -33.10 -24.90 -25.82
N THR A 30 -31.99 -24.36 -25.30
CA THR A 30 -31.30 -24.84 -24.09
C THR A 30 -31.42 -23.83 -22.96
N GLN A 31 -31.65 -24.32 -21.73
CA GLN A 31 -31.71 -23.43 -20.58
C GLN A 31 -30.33 -22.80 -20.34
N THR A 32 -30.29 -21.50 -20.02
CA THR A 32 -29.04 -20.74 -19.82
C THR A 32 -28.08 -21.39 -18.83
N CYS A 33 -28.59 -22.03 -17.77
CA CYS A 33 -27.77 -22.70 -16.77
C CYS A 33 -27.11 -24.01 -17.23
N GLN A 34 -27.49 -24.51 -18.41
CA GLN A 34 -26.88 -25.67 -19.06
C GLN A 34 -25.85 -25.26 -20.11
N TRP A 35 -25.70 -23.96 -20.37
CA TRP A 35 -24.73 -23.47 -21.33
C TRP A 35 -23.32 -23.70 -20.85
N GLN A 36 -22.44 -24.09 -21.78
CA GLN A 36 -21.03 -24.26 -21.48
C GLN A 36 -20.44 -22.98 -20.90
N GLY A 37 -19.75 -23.11 -19.76
CA GLY A 37 -19.13 -21.99 -19.07
C GLY A 37 -20.08 -21.17 -18.21
N VAL A 38 -21.37 -21.54 -18.11
CA VAL A 38 -22.35 -20.86 -17.25
C VAL A 38 -22.63 -21.72 -16.03
N ALA A 39 -22.54 -21.13 -14.83
CA ALA A 39 -23.03 -21.76 -13.60
C ALA A 39 -24.13 -20.91 -12.98
N CYS A 40 -25.15 -21.57 -12.44
CA CYS A 40 -26.28 -20.91 -11.80
C CYS A 40 -26.46 -21.36 -10.35
N GLU A 41 -26.96 -20.44 -9.53
CA GLU A 41 -27.45 -20.70 -8.18
C GLU A 41 -28.84 -20.08 -8.06
N ASN A 42 -29.83 -20.85 -7.58
CA ASN A 42 -31.23 -20.41 -7.45
C ASN A 42 -31.80 -19.79 -8.75
N GLY A 43 -31.45 -20.36 -9.90
CA GLY A 43 -31.90 -19.89 -11.21
C GLY A 43 -31.29 -18.56 -11.69
N ARG A 44 -30.26 -18.05 -11.00
CA ARG A 44 -29.48 -16.87 -11.42
C ARG A 44 -28.07 -17.27 -11.81
N VAL A 45 -27.53 -16.64 -12.86
CA VAL A 45 -26.15 -16.88 -13.29
C VAL A 45 -25.19 -16.29 -12.26
N VAL A 46 -24.34 -17.15 -11.68
CA VAL A 46 -23.32 -16.77 -10.68
C VAL A 46 -21.91 -16.86 -11.23
N GLU A 47 -21.68 -17.66 -12.27
CA GLU A 47 -20.40 -17.68 -12.99
C GLU A 47 -20.59 -17.71 -14.50
N LEU A 48 -19.73 -16.97 -15.18
CA LEU A 48 -19.57 -16.97 -16.62
C LEU A 48 -18.08 -17.12 -16.96
N ARG A 49 -17.70 -18.29 -17.47
CA ARG A 49 -16.32 -18.69 -17.77
C ARG A 49 -16.21 -19.20 -19.20
N LEU A 50 -15.77 -18.33 -20.10
CA LEU A 50 -15.54 -18.61 -21.52
C LEU A 50 -14.09 -18.38 -21.93
N PRO A 51 -13.10 -19.04 -21.29
CA PRO A 51 -11.71 -18.91 -21.72
C PRO A 51 -11.50 -19.58 -23.08
N GLY A 52 -10.81 -18.96 -24.03
CA GLY A 52 -10.45 -19.66 -25.27
C GLY A 52 -11.63 -19.96 -26.20
N ALA A 53 -12.76 -19.28 -26.02
CA ALA A 53 -14.01 -19.58 -26.71
C ALA A 53 -14.08 -19.03 -28.15
N GLY A 54 -13.03 -18.35 -28.63
CA GLY A 54 -13.00 -17.74 -29.96
C GLY A 54 -13.92 -16.52 -30.09
N LEU A 55 -14.21 -15.84 -28.99
CA LEU A 55 -14.98 -14.59 -28.97
C LEU A 55 -14.15 -13.46 -29.57
N MET A 56 -14.78 -12.52 -30.27
CA MET A 56 -14.09 -11.35 -30.81
C MET A 56 -14.99 -10.13 -30.92
N GLY A 57 -14.40 -8.97 -31.20
CA GLY A 57 -15.10 -7.70 -31.24
C GLY A 57 -15.33 -7.11 -29.85
N ALA A 58 -16.09 -6.02 -29.78
CA ALA A 58 -16.32 -5.31 -28.53
C ALA A 58 -17.36 -5.98 -27.64
N LEU A 59 -17.19 -5.84 -26.32
CA LEU A 59 -18.22 -6.22 -25.37
C LEU A 59 -19.44 -5.30 -25.55
N PRO A 60 -20.67 -5.83 -25.64
CA PRO A 60 -21.86 -5.01 -25.80
C PRO A 60 -22.20 -4.29 -24.51
N SER A 61 -22.45 -2.98 -24.62
CA SER A 61 -22.88 -2.16 -23.50
C SER A 61 -24.32 -2.47 -23.09
N GLY A 62 -24.59 -2.41 -21.79
CA GLY A 62 -25.93 -2.55 -21.20
C GLY A 62 -26.40 -3.98 -20.96
N VAL A 63 -25.59 -4.98 -21.32
CA VAL A 63 -25.95 -6.40 -21.29
C VAL A 63 -25.35 -7.10 -20.07
N LEU A 64 -24.04 -6.96 -19.88
CA LEU A 64 -23.31 -7.67 -18.82
C LEU A 64 -23.81 -7.24 -17.44
N GLY A 65 -24.15 -5.96 -17.27
CA GLY A 65 -24.69 -5.42 -16.04
C GLY A 65 -26.02 -6.02 -15.57
N ASN A 66 -26.74 -6.76 -16.43
CA ASN A 66 -27.97 -7.45 -16.03
C ASN A 66 -27.70 -8.73 -15.21
N LEU A 67 -26.47 -9.24 -15.22
CA LEU A 67 -26.05 -10.41 -14.46
C LEU A 67 -25.70 -10.00 -13.02
N THR A 68 -26.67 -9.45 -12.28
CA THR A 68 -26.44 -8.84 -10.96
C THR A 68 -25.96 -9.81 -9.88
N ALA A 69 -26.22 -11.10 -10.03
CA ALA A 69 -25.75 -12.16 -9.14
C ALA A 69 -24.39 -12.75 -9.53
N LEU A 70 -23.76 -12.25 -10.61
CA LEU A 70 -22.52 -12.80 -11.12
C LEU A 70 -21.37 -12.54 -10.15
N ARG A 71 -20.68 -13.61 -9.77
CA ARG A 71 -19.51 -13.59 -8.88
C ARG A 71 -18.19 -13.74 -9.64
N THR A 72 -18.21 -14.50 -10.74
CA THR A 72 -17.02 -14.72 -11.58
C THR A 72 -17.32 -14.43 -13.03
N LEU A 73 -16.58 -13.48 -13.63
CA LEU A 73 -16.58 -13.23 -15.08
C LEU A 73 -15.21 -13.53 -15.66
N SER A 74 -15.11 -14.51 -16.56
CA SER A 74 -13.86 -14.88 -17.21
C SER A 74 -14.05 -15.00 -18.72
N LEU A 75 -13.46 -14.07 -19.46
CA LEU A 75 -13.43 -14.01 -20.92
C LEU A 75 -12.00 -14.06 -21.48
N ARG A 76 -11.06 -14.55 -20.68
CA ARG A 76 -9.64 -14.63 -21.04
C ARG A 76 -9.38 -15.44 -22.33
N TRP A 77 -8.26 -15.20 -23.01
CA TRP A 77 -7.85 -15.95 -24.19
C TRP A 77 -8.86 -15.89 -25.34
N ASN A 78 -9.36 -14.70 -25.64
CA ASN A 78 -10.23 -14.46 -26.78
C ASN A 78 -9.62 -13.34 -27.65
N ALA A 79 -10.31 -12.91 -28.69
CA ALA A 79 -9.92 -11.79 -29.56
C ALA A 79 -10.85 -10.57 -29.37
N LEU A 80 -11.33 -10.36 -28.14
CA LEU A 80 -12.24 -9.24 -27.81
C LEU A 80 -11.47 -7.92 -27.87
N THR A 81 -12.11 -6.86 -28.37
CA THR A 81 -11.52 -5.54 -28.60
C THR A 81 -12.31 -4.43 -27.90
N GLY A 82 -11.84 -3.18 -27.95
CA GLY A 82 -12.58 -2.02 -27.42
C GLY A 82 -12.64 -1.93 -25.89
N PRO A 83 -13.44 -1.00 -25.34
CA PRO A 83 -13.51 -0.78 -23.89
C PRO A 83 -14.30 -1.85 -23.14
N ILE A 84 -13.98 -1.99 -21.86
CA ILE A 84 -14.85 -2.68 -20.91
C ILE A 84 -16.08 -1.78 -20.67
N PRO A 85 -17.31 -2.24 -20.90
CA PRO A 85 -18.48 -1.40 -20.75
C PRO A 85 -18.73 -0.99 -19.29
N ASP A 86 -19.14 0.26 -19.04
CA ASP A 86 -19.37 0.77 -17.67
C ASP A 86 -20.45 0.00 -16.89
N ASP A 87 -21.39 -0.64 -17.59
CA ASP A 87 -22.47 -1.37 -16.96
C ASP A 87 -22.01 -2.61 -16.18
N VAL A 88 -20.74 -3.03 -16.32
CA VAL A 88 -20.13 -4.04 -15.44
C VAL A 88 -20.18 -3.63 -13.96
N ALA A 89 -20.24 -2.34 -13.67
CA ALA A 89 -20.38 -1.80 -12.31
C ALA A 89 -21.73 -2.14 -11.65
N ARG A 90 -22.73 -2.63 -12.40
CA ARG A 90 -24.02 -3.09 -11.84
C ARG A 90 -23.97 -4.50 -11.27
N MET A 91 -22.89 -5.26 -11.52
CA MET A 91 -22.71 -6.61 -11.00
C MET A 91 -22.17 -6.56 -9.56
N THR A 92 -23.02 -6.21 -8.60
CA THR A 92 -22.62 -5.93 -7.20
C THR A 92 -22.04 -7.14 -6.46
N GLU A 93 -22.34 -8.35 -6.90
CA GLU A 93 -21.84 -9.61 -6.33
C GLU A 93 -20.48 -10.04 -6.91
N LEU A 94 -19.91 -9.28 -7.85
CA LEU A 94 -18.73 -9.67 -8.60
C LEU A 94 -17.48 -9.71 -7.71
N ARG A 95 -16.79 -10.85 -7.73
CA ARG A 95 -15.61 -11.15 -6.91
C ARG A 95 -14.33 -11.26 -7.71
N ALA A 96 -14.45 -11.71 -8.96
CA ALA A 96 -13.31 -11.93 -9.84
C ALA A 96 -13.65 -11.63 -11.31
N MET A 97 -12.74 -10.93 -11.97
CA MET A 97 -12.80 -10.62 -13.41
C MET A 97 -11.50 -11.04 -14.09
N TYR A 98 -11.61 -11.76 -15.20
CA TYR A 98 -10.49 -12.26 -15.99
C TYR A 98 -10.70 -11.92 -17.47
N PHE A 99 -9.97 -10.92 -17.97
CA PHE A 99 -10.11 -10.40 -19.34
C PHE A 99 -8.85 -10.53 -20.19
N GLN A 100 -7.84 -11.21 -19.68
CA GLN A 100 -6.54 -11.26 -20.31
C GLN A 100 -6.45 -11.97 -21.64
N HIS A 101 -5.35 -11.73 -22.38
CA HIS A 101 -5.15 -12.28 -23.72
C HIS A 101 -6.39 -12.01 -24.57
N ASN A 102 -6.71 -10.73 -24.65
CA ASN A 102 -7.67 -10.07 -25.52
C ASN A 102 -7.02 -8.75 -25.98
N ALA A 103 -7.67 -8.02 -26.87
CA ALA A 103 -7.25 -6.72 -27.38
C ALA A 103 -8.13 -5.57 -26.84
N PHE A 104 -8.56 -5.66 -25.57
CA PHE A 104 -9.29 -4.58 -24.90
C PHE A 104 -8.45 -3.30 -24.84
N SER A 105 -9.11 -2.14 -25.00
CA SER A 105 -8.49 -0.82 -25.04
C SER A 105 -9.40 0.23 -24.39
N GLY A 106 -8.87 1.40 -24.05
CA GLY A 106 -9.62 2.45 -23.37
C GLY A 106 -9.50 2.39 -21.85
N GLU A 107 -10.26 3.25 -21.16
CA GLU A 107 -10.20 3.38 -19.70
C GLU A 107 -10.86 2.19 -18.99
N VAL A 108 -10.38 1.91 -17.78
CA VAL A 108 -11.05 0.95 -16.89
C VAL A 108 -12.26 1.65 -16.26
N PRO A 109 -13.49 1.13 -16.40
CA PRO A 109 -14.68 1.75 -15.83
C PRO A 109 -14.53 2.12 -14.37
N ALA A 110 -14.68 3.40 -14.03
CA ALA A 110 -14.52 3.87 -12.65
C ALA A 110 -15.49 3.15 -11.68
N GLY A 111 -16.66 2.75 -12.17
CA GLY A 111 -17.63 1.97 -11.40
C GLY A 111 -17.12 0.61 -10.92
N LEU A 112 -16.10 0.01 -11.55
CA LEU A 112 -15.48 -1.24 -11.05
C LEU A 112 -14.84 -1.05 -9.68
N PHE A 113 -14.33 0.14 -9.38
CA PHE A 113 -13.74 0.45 -8.07
C PHE A 113 -14.79 0.63 -6.97
N THR A 114 -16.09 0.69 -7.32
CA THR A 114 -17.20 0.75 -6.35
C THR A 114 -17.70 -0.64 -5.93
N LEU A 115 -17.27 -1.70 -6.63
CA LEU A 115 -17.73 -3.07 -6.38
C LEU A 115 -17.04 -3.65 -5.14
N LYS A 116 -17.73 -3.58 -4.00
CA LYS A 116 -17.21 -3.99 -2.68
C LYS A 116 -16.66 -5.42 -2.60
N ASN A 117 -17.16 -6.31 -3.46
CA ASN A 117 -16.77 -7.72 -3.48
C ASN A 117 -15.55 -8.00 -4.37
N LEU A 118 -15.12 -7.03 -5.19
CA LEU A 118 -14.00 -7.17 -6.10
C LEU A 118 -12.69 -6.79 -5.38
N ARG A 119 -11.73 -7.72 -5.29
CA ARG A 119 -10.51 -7.53 -4.46
C ARG A 119 -9.67 -6.31 -4.85
N ILE A 120 -9.58 -6.02 -6.16
CA ILE A 120 -8.85 -4.84 -6.65
C ILE A 120 -9.60 -3.53 -6.39
N ALA A 121 -10.93 -3.58 -6.27
CA ALA A 121 -11.74 -2.43 -5.89
C ALA A 121 -11.48 -2.03 -4.44
N ALA A 122 -11.30 -3.00 -3.53
CA ALA A 122 -10.91 -2.71 -2.15
C ALA A 122 -9.58 -1.95 -2.06
N ILE A 123 -8.61 -2.28 -2.93
CA ILE A 123 -7.32 -1.58 -3.00
C ILE A 123 -7.46 -0.19 -3.64
N GLY A 124 -8.25 -0.06 -4.71
CA GLY A 124 -8.53 1.22 -5.36
C GLY A 124 -9.46 2.16 -4.58
N ALA A 125 -10.20 1.65 -3.59
CA ALA A 125 -11.13 2.43 -2.77
C ALA A 125 -10.42 3.28 -1.70
N VAL A 126 -9.15 2.98 -1.37
CA VAL A 126 -8.36 3.76 -0.43
C VAL A 126 -7.93 5.07 -1.10
N GLN A 127 -8.67 6.15 -0.83
CA GLN A 127 -8.35 7.49 -1.32
C GLN A 127 -7.87 8.37 -0.19
N HIS A 128 -6.57 8.65 -0.16
CA HIS A 128 -5.94 9.48 0.85
C HIS A 128 -4.69 10.15 0.29
N GLU A 129 -4.38 11.38 0.70
CA GLU A 129 -3.22 12.15 0.23
C GLU A 129 -1.89 11.43 0.46
N LEU A 130 -1.81 10.66 1.56
CA LEU A 130 -0.62 9.92 2.00
C LEU A 130 -0.58 8.46 1.49
N VAL A 131 -1.47 8.09 0.58
CA VAL A 131 -1.49 6.78 -0.09
C VAL A 131 -1.44 7.01 -1.60
N VAL A 132 -0.60 6.26 -2.30
CA VAL A 132 -0.46 6.41 -3.75
C VAL A 132 -1.74 5.91 -4.43
N PRO A 133 -2.47 6.78 -5.18
CA PRO A 133 -3.73 6.38 -5.79
C PRO A 133 -3.49 5.39 -6.92
N LEU A 134 -4.19 4.26 -6.89
CA LEU A 134 -4.24 3.31 -8.00
C LEU A 134 -5.10 3.92 -9.12
N ARG A 135 -4.48 4.22 -10.27
CA ARG A 135 -5.15 4.82 -11.44
C ARG A 135 -5.77 3.76 -12.34
N ALA A 136 -5.06 2.67 -12.56
CA ALA A 136 -5.54 1.56 -13.38
C ALA A 136 -4.85 0.25 -13.00
N TYR A 137 -5.39 -0.87 -13.47
CA TYR A 137 -4.77 -2.18 -13.34
C TYR A 137 -5.00 -3.00 -14.62
N TYR A 138 -4.08 -3.90 -14.91
CA TYR A 138 -4.20 -4.91 -15.94
C TYR A 138 -3.89 -6.28 -15.34
N PHE A 139 -4.70 -7.28 -15.66
CA PHE A 139 -4.57 -8.60 -15.06
C PHE A 139 -4.59 -9.69 -16.12
N SER A 140 -3.46 -10.39 -16.30
CA SER A 140 -3.27 -11.55 -17.16
C SER A 140 -2.70 -12.79 -16.49
N LYS A 141 -2.66 -13.89 -17.27
CA LYS A 141 -2.09 -15.17 -16.81
C LYS A 141 -0.63 -14.95 -16.46
N ASP A 142 0.09 -14.27 -17.35
CA ASP A 142 1.54 -14.12 -17.31
C ASP A 142 1.98 -12.76 -16.75
N GLU A 143 1.11 -11.75 -16.78
CA GLU A 143 1.43 -10.37 -16.39
C GLU A 143 0.34 -9.76 -15.50
N LYS A 144 0.75 -8.96 -14.52
CA LYS A 144 -0.15 -8.17 -13.68
C LYS A 144 0.48 -6.80 -13.59
N LEU A 145 -0.22 -5.79 -14.06
CA LEU A 145 0.26 -4.41 -14.08
C LEU A 145 -0.66 -3.56 -13.21
N LEU A 146 -0.06 -2.62 -12.52
CA LEU A 146 -0.74 -1.59 -11.74
C LEU A 146 -0.18 -0.26 -12.22
N VAL A 147 -1.07 0.69 -12.43
CA VAL A 147 -0.73 2.04 -12.90
C VAL A 147 -1.00 2.99 -11.74
N TYR A 148 0.03 3.73 -11.37
CA TYR A 148 0.00 4.74 -10.31
C TYR A 148 0.49 6.08 -10.86
N ASP A 149 0.27 7.13 -10.10
CA ASP A 149 0.97 8.40 -10.33
C ASP A 149 2.48 8.20 -10.14
N TYR A 150 3.27 8.80 -11.03
CA TYR A 150 4.72 8.72 -10.96
C TYR A 150 5.28 9.59 -9.82
N MET A 151 6.05 8.97 -8.93
CA MET A 151 6.71 9.63 -7.80
C MET A 151 8.18 9.89 -8.16
N SER A 152 8.49 11.14 -8.51
CA SER A 152 9.75 11.49 -9.16
C SER A 152 11.00 11.37 -8.28
N MET A 153 10.86 11.42 -6.95
CA MET A 153 11.98 11.23 -6.03
C MET A 153 12.27 9.75 -5.77
N GLY A 154 11.44 8.84 -6.28
CA GLY A 154 11.58 7.41 -6.09
C GLY A 154 11.18 6.97 -4.68
N SER A 155 11.76 5.85 -4.23
CA SER A 155 11.46 5.26 -2.93
C SER A 155 12.40 5.75 -1.82
N LEU A 156 11.91 5.71 -0.58
CA LEU A 156 12.71 5.99 0.61
C LEU A 156 13.96 5.09 0.67
N SER A 157 13.83 3.82 0.30
CA SER A 157 14.97 2.88 0.23
C SER A 157 16.09 3.39 -0.70
N ALA A 158 15.74 3.96 -1.85
CA ALA A 158 16.71 4.52 -2.79
C ALA A 158 17.34 5.83 -2.29
N LEU A 159 16.65 6.57 -1.42
CA LEU A 159 17.19 7.80 -0.80
C LEU A 159 18.11 7.48 0.38
N LEU A 160 17.80 6.45 1.17
CA LEU A 160 18.63 6.04 2.32
C LEU A 160 19.86 5.25 1.89
N HIS A 161 19.71 4.33 0.92
CA HIS A 161 20.74 3.33 0.58
C HIS A 161 21.28 3.44 -0.85
N GLY A 162 20.80 4.41 -1.63
CA GLY A 162 21.25 4.63 -3.00
C GLY A 162 22.69 5.13 -3.07
N ASN A 163 23.29 5.06 -4.26
CA ASN A 163 24.68 5.45 -4.45
C ASN A 163 24.87 6.96 -4.20
N ARG A 164 25.61 7.29 -3.12
CA ARG A 164 25.92 8.66 -2.67
C ARG A 164 26.71 9.49 -3.71
N SER A 165 27.29 8.84 -4.73
CA SER A 165 27.98 9.49 -5.86
C SER A 165 27.09 10.35 -6.75
N SER A 166 25.76 10.30 -6.57
CA SER A 166 24.78 11.09 -7.31
C SER A 166 24.65 12.56 -6.85
N GLY A 167 25.46 13.01 -5.87
CA GLY A 167 25.42 14.39 -5.38
C GLY A 167 24.13 14.74 -4.63
N ARG A 168 23.38 13.74 -4.16
CA ARG A 168 22.15 13.93 -3.40
C ARG A 168 22.45 14.28 -1.95
N THR A 169 21.83 15.33 -1.44
CA THR A 169 21.85 15.67 -0.02
C THR A 169 21.20 14.54 0.78
N PRO A 170 21.89 14.02 1.82
CA PRO A 170 21.30 13.04 2.74
C PRO A 170 20.01 13.58 3.38
N LEU A 171 19.11 12.68 3.77
CA LEU A 171 17.90 13.05 4.51
C LEU A 171 18.27 13.47 5.94
N ASP A 172 17.92 14.71 6.29
CA ASP A 172 18.07 15.28 7.62
C ASP A 172 16.97 14.80 8.59
N TRP A 173 17.06 15.23 9.85
CA TRP A 173 16.09 14.87 10.87
C TRP A 173 14.66 15.29 10.51
N GLU A 174 14.49 16.51 9.99
CA GLU A 174 13.17 17.04 9.67
C GLU A 174 12.50 16.23 8.55
N ALA A 175 13.25 15.90 7.49
CA ALA A 175 12.75 15.04 6.42
C ALA A 175 12.43 13.63 6.94
N ARG A 176 13.32 13.01 7.72
CA ARG A 176 13.09 11.63 8.22
C ARG A 176 11.87 11.56 9.15
N SER A 177 11.72 12.52 10.06
CA SER A 177 10.56 12.58 10.97
C SER A 177 9.26 12.90 10.23
N ALA A 178 9.29 13.76 9.20
CA ALA A 178 8.13 14.05 8.35
C ALA A 178 7.70 12.81 7.54
N ILE A 179 8.66 12.06 6.98
CA ILE A 179 8.41 10.79 6.27
C ILE A 179 7.80 9.76 7.22
N ALA A 180 8.35 9.63 8.44
CA ALA A 180 7.81 8.75 9.47
C ALA A 180 6.34 9.07 9.79
N LEU A 181 6.03 10.35 10.03
CA LEU A 181 4.67 10.81 10.34
C LEU A 181 3.71 10.55 9.19
N SER A 182 4.14 10.87 7.97
CA SER A 182 3.33 10.73 6.75
C SER A 182 3.01 9.26 6.47
N THR A 183 4.00 8.39 6.64
CA THR A 183 3.84 6.94 6.54
C THR A 183 2.88 6.42 7.61
N ALA A 184 3.04 6.86 8.87
CA ALA A 184 2.17 6.45 9.97
C ALA A 184 0.70 6.82 9.72
N ARG A 185 0.45 8.06 9.28
CA ARG A 185 -0.89 8.56 8.93
C ARG A 185 -1.49 7.82 7.73
N GLY A 186 -0.70 7.55 6.69
CA GLY A 186 -1.14 6.77 5.52
C GLY A 186 -1.57 5.35 5.89
N VAL A 187 -0.80 4.66 6.74
CA VAL A 187 -1.15 3.31 7.21
C VAL A 187 -2.33 3.36 8.20
N ALA A 188 -2.40 4.34 9.09
CA ALA A 188 -3.54 4.53 10.00
C ALA A 188 -4.85 4.73 9.22
N HIS A 189 -4.81 5.46 8.11
CA HIS A 189 -5.96 5.61 7.22
C HIS A 189 -6.37 4.27 6.58
N ILE A 190 -5.41 3.45 6.15
CA ILE A 190 -5.70 2.10 5.65
C ILE A 190 -6.41 1.27 6.74
N HIS A 191 -5.91 1.29 7.97
CA HIS A 191 -6.50 0.56 9.10
C HIS A 191 -7.91 1.03 9.44
N SER A 192 -8.24 2.30 9.22
CA SER A 192 -9.58 2.84 9.50
C SER A 192 -10.64 2.38 8.49
N THR A 193 -10.24 1.87 7.32
CA THR A 193 -11.19 1.34 6.31
C THR A 193 -11.90 0.06 6.77
N GLY A 194 -11.39 -0.63 7.80
CA GLY A 194 -12.08 -1.75 8.42
C GLY A 194 -11.22 -2.54 9.41
N PRO A 195 -11.84 -3.37 10.28
CA PRO A 195 -11.15 -4.08 11.36
C PRO A 195 -10.13 -5.13 10.88
N THR A 196 -10.28 -5.60 9.64
CA THR A 196 -9.35 -6.55 9.01
C THR A 196 -8.49 -5.88 7.93
N ALA A 197 -8.60 -4.57 7.75
CA ALA A 197 -7.83 -3.85 6.74
C ALA A 197 -6.39 -3.69 7.21
N SER A 198 -5.44 -4.12 6.39
CA SER A 198 -3.99 -4.05 6.64
C SER A 198 -3.26 -3.72 5.35
N HIS A 199 -2.16 -2.98 5.43
CA HIS A 199 -1.24 -2.74 4.32
C HIS A 199 -0.61 -4.03 3.79
N GLY A 200 -0.04 -4.84 4.68
CA GLY A 200 0.47 -6.17 4.36
C GLY A 200 1.87 -6.21 3.71
N ASN A 201 2.43 -5.06 3.36
CA ASN A 201 3.72 -4.97 2.67
C ASN A 201 4.50 -3.68 3.01
N ILE A 202 4.54 -3.28 4.28
CA ILE A 202 5.24 -2.04 4.69
C ILE A 202 6.75 -2.27 4.62
N LYS A 203 7.44 -1.39 3.90
CA LYS A 203 8.91 -1.33 3.76
C LYS A 203 9.30 -0.02 3.09
N SER A 204 10.55 0.42 3.23
CA SER A 204 11.02 1.67 2.61
C SER A 204 11.01 1.68 1.08
N SER A 205 10.98 0.53 0.41
CA SER A 205 10.78 0.49 -1.06
C SER A 205 9.33 0.81 -1.48
N ASN A 206 8.38 0.74 -0.55
CA ASN A 206 6.96 1.04 -0.76
C ASN A 206 6.54 2.37 -0.10
N VAL A 207 7.50 3.19 0.31
CA VAL A 207 7.28 4.58 0.70
C VAL A 207 7.91 5.43 -0.39
N LEU A 208 7.06 6.09 -1.19
CA LEU A 208 7.47 6.88 -2.33
C LEU A 208 7.40 8.37 -2.01
N LEU A 209 8.29 9.16 -2.61
CA LEU A 209 8.37 10.59 -2.33
C LEU A 209 7.99 11.44 -3.55
N THR A 210 7.23 12.50 -3.29
CA THR A 210 6.93 13.55 -4.27
C THR A 210 8.14 14.50 -4.44
N LYS A 211 8.04 15.47 -5.35
CA LYS A 211 9.05 16.54 -5.51
C LYS A 211 9.20 17.43 -4.27
N SER A 212 8.17 17.52 -3.43
CA SER A 212 8.15 18.29 -2.19
C SER A 212 8.60 17.46 -0.97
N TYR A 213 9.20 16.27 -1.18
CA TYR A 213 9.59 15.34 -0.11
C TYR A 213 8.42 14.81 0.73
N GLU A 214 7.19 14.95 0.24
CA GLU A 214 6.03 14.33 0.89
C GLU A 214 6.05 12.82 0.63
N ALA A 215 5.97 12.04 1.71
CA ALA A 215 5.94 10.59 1.62
C ALA A 215 4.52 10.06 1.42
N ARG A 216 4.38 9.09 0.52
CA ARG A 216 3.14 8.37 0.25
C ARG A 216 3.38 6.87 0.28
N VAL A 217 2.47 6.15 0.93
CA VAL A 217 2.52 4.69 1.03
C VAL A 217 1.98 4.08 -0.27
N SER A 218 2.74 3.16 -0.90
CA SER A 218 2.36 2.46 -2.13
C SER A 218 2.14 0.96 -1.88
N ASP A 219 1.53 0.29 -2.85
CA ASP A 219 1.43 -1.18 -2.88
C ASP A 219 0.66 -1.81 -1.71
N HIS A 220 -0.32 -1.07 -1.19
CA HIS A 220 -1.31 -1.54 -0.24
C HIS A 220 -2.07 -2.77 -0.77
N GLY A 221 -2.16 -3.83 0.03
CA GLY A 221 -3.02 -4.98 -0.25
C GLY A 221 -2.56 -5.88 -1.40
N LEU A 222 -1.43 -5.57 -2.07
CA LEU A 222 -0.92 -6.39 -3.19
C LEU A 222 -0.63 -7.85 -2.85
N PRO A 223 -0.10 -8.21 -1.65
CA PRO A 223 0.08 -9.61 -1.28
C PRO A 223 -1.21 -10.44 -1.39
N THR A 224 -2.38 -9.80 -1.25
CA THR A 224 -3.68 -10.48 -1.35
C THR A 224 -4.11 -10.75 -2.81
N LEU A 225 -3.53 -10.04 -3.78
CA LEU A 225 -3.86 -10.15 -5.21
C LEU A 225 -3.05 -11.23 -5.95
N VAL A 226 -1.86 -11.57 -5.45
CA VAL A 226 -0.92 -12.47 -6.13
C VAL A 226 -1.10 -13.91 -5.62
N GLY A 227 -1.08 -14.88 -6.53
CA GLY A 227 -1.26 -16.30 -6.23
C GLY A 227 -0.10 -16.94 -5.43
N PRO A 228 -0.23 -18.20 -5.00
CA PRO A 228 0.74 -18.91 -4.14
C PRO A 228 2.14 -19.10 -4.74
N SER A 229 2.33 -18.80 -6.04
CA SER A 229 3.63 -18.92 -6.72
C SER A 229 4.58 -17.73 -6.46
N PHE A 230 4.15 -16.72 -5.70
CA PHE A 230 5.05 -15.65 -5.26
C PHE A 230 5.91 -16.16 -4.11
N SER A 231 7.14 -16.58 -4.41
CA SER A 231 8.15 -16.85 -3.39
C SER A 231 8.63 -15.52 -2.82
N PRO A 232 8.34 -15.17 -1.55
CA PRO A 232 8.83 -13.94 -0.97
C PRO A 232 10.26 -14.18 -0.48
N THR A 233 11.21 -14.45 -1.39
CA THR A 233 12.62 -14.69 -1.06
C THR A 233 13.31 -13.49 -0.38
N ARG A 234 12.62 -12.36 -0.17
CA ARG A 234 13.20 -11.11 0.36
C ARG A 234 12.28 -10.32 1.30
N VAL A 235 11.45 -10.97 2.12
CA VAL A 235 10.71 -10.30 3.20
C VAL A 235 11.03 -10.94 4.54
N SER A 236 12.32 -10.96 4.91
CA SER A 236 12.74 -11.38 6.25
C SER A 236 12.82 -10.17 7.19
N GLY A 237 13.46 -9.07 6.79
CA GLY A 237 13.76 -7.96 7.70
C GLY A 237 12.54 -7.19 8.24
N TYR A 238 11.46 -7.07 7.45
CA TYR A 238 10.25 -6.33 7.84
C TYR A 238 9.14 -7.21 8.41
N ARG A 239 9.29 -8.54 8.36
CA ARG A 239 8.21 -9.46 8.68
C ARG A 239 8.04 -9.60 10.19
N ALA A 240 6.83 -9.38 10.67
CA ALA A 240 6.49 -9.63 12.06
C ALA A 240 6.61 -11.14 12.39
N PRO A 241 7.14 -11.51 13.56
CA PRO A 241 7.47 -12.90 13.90
C PRO A 241 6.25 -13.84 13.91
N GLU A 242 5.06 -13.30 14.16
CA GLU A 242 3.81 -14.08 14.16
C GLU A 242 3.22 -14.33 12.75
N VAL A 243 3.73 -13.67 11.71
CA VAL A 243 3.17 -13.77 10.35
C VAL A 243 3.72 -15.01 9.63
N THR A 244 2.90 -16.05 9.62
CA THR A 244 3.16 -17.30 8.90
C THR A 244 2.68 -17.26 7.45
N ASP A 245 1.49 -16.69 7.18
CA ASP A 245 0.94 -16.49 5.82
C ASP A 245 0.98 -15.00 5.43
N ILE A 246 1.77 -14.67 4.41
CA ILE A 246 1.91 -13.30 3.87
C ILE A 246 0.62 -12.72 3.29
N ARG A 247 -0.40 -13.54 3.06
CA ARG A 247 -1.71 -13.09 2.57
C ARG A 247 -2.67 -12.73 3.70
N ARG A 248 -2.31 -13.06 4.94
CA ARG A 248 -3.10 -12.85 6.14
C ARG A 248 -2.29 -12.03 7.15
N VAL A 249 -2.00 -10.80 6.76
CA VAL A 249 -1.31 -9.84 7.62
C VAL A 249 -2.35 -9.14 8.50
N SER A 250 -2.03 -8.93 9.77
CA SER A 250 -2.88 -8.20 10.72
C SER A 250 -2.46 -6.73 10.80
N GLN A 251 -3.33 -5.87 11.33
CA GLN A 251 -2.97 -4.48 11.63
C GLN A 251 -1.74 -4.39 12.56
N LYS A 252 -1.62 -5.30 13.55
CA LYS A 252 -0.45 -5.31 14.44
C LYS A 252 0.83 -5.77 13.73
N ALA A 253 0.73 -6.61 12.71
CA ALA A 253 1.88 -6.97 11.90
C ALA A 253 2.35 -5.79 11.03
N ASP A 254 1.44 -4.96 10.52
CA ASP A 254 1.82 -3.68 9.88
C ASP A 254 2.56 -2.76 10.87
N VAL A 255 2.09 -2.65 12.11
CA VAL A 255 2.76 -1.85 13.15
C VAL A 255 4.19 -2.33 13.38
N TYR A 256 4.44 -3.65 13.37
CA TYR A 256 5.80 -4.20 13.46
C TYR A 256 6.66 -3.77 12.27
N SER A 257 6.16 -3.96 11.05
CA SER A 257 6.88 -3.56 9.83
C SER A 257 7.15 -2.05 9.80
N PHE A 258 6.24 -1.24 10.32
CA PHE A 258 6.44 0.19 10.53
C PHE A 258 7.52 0.49 11.59
N GLY A 259 7.56 -0.26 12.69
CA GLY A 259 8.64 -0.18 13.68
C GLY A 259 10.02 -0.43 13.05
N VAL A 260 10.15 -1.46 12.20
CA VAL A 260 11.38 -1.72 11.44
C VAL A 260 11.73 -0.55 10.51
N LEU A 261 10.73 0.07 9.86
CA LEU A 261 10.93 1.25 9.01
C LEU A 261 11.44 2.45 9.82
N LEU A 262 10.94 2.67 11.04
CA LEU A 262 11.45 3.70 11.94
C LEU A 262 12.91 3.42 12.35
N LEU A 263 13.24 2.16 12.65
CA LEU A 263 14.63 1.78 12.94
C LEU A 263 15.54 2.01 11.74
N GLU A 264 15.10 1.70 10.52
CA GLU A 264 15.86 1.99 9.30
C GLU A 264 16.09 3.51 9.11
N LEU A 265 15.06 4.34 9.36
CA LEU A 265 15.18 5.80 9.32
C LEU A 265 16.16 6.34 10.37
N LEU A 266 16.15 5.81 11.59
CA LEU A 266 17.01 6.28 12.68
C LEU A 266 18.46 5.81 12.52
N THR A 267 18.66 4.58 12.07
CA THR A 267 19.99 3.94 12.01
C THR A 267 20.70 4.15 10.69
N GLY A 268 19.96 4.45 9.62
CA GLY A 268 20.50 4.47 8.25
C GLY A 268 20.95 3.09 7.74
N LYS A 269 20.65 2.00 8.46
CA LYS A 269 21.04 0.62 8.11
C LYS A 269 19.86 -0.10 7.45
N ALA A 270 20.06 -0.75 6.32
CA ALA A 270 18.98 -1.54 5.73
C ALA A 270 18.74 -2.82 6.57
N PRO A 271 17.47 -3.20 6.84
CA PRO A 271 17.11 -4.43 7.56
C PRO A 271 17.44 -5.72 6.79
N THR A 272 18.04 -5.60 5.60
CA THR A 272 18.58 -6.71 4.79
C THR A 272 19.67 -6.14 3.86
N HIS A 273 20.95 -6.19 4.23
CA HIS A 273 22.03 -5.92 3.27
C HIS A 273 22.49 -7.20 2.56
N ALA A 274 21.89 -7.41 1.38
CA ALA A 274 22.50 -7.57 0.06
C ALA A 274 23.96 -8.07 -0.16
N VAL A 275 24.63 -8.73 0.78
CA VAL A 275 25.84 -9.51 0.47
C VAL A 275 25.51 -10.99 0.57
N VAL A 276 25.81 -11.71 -0.50
CA VAL A 276 25.31 -13.04 -0.87
C VAL A 276 25.52 -14.16 0.16
N ASN A 277 26.22 -13.92 1.28
CA ASN A 277 26.57 -14.95 2.26
C ASN A 277 26.49 -14.54 3.74
N GLU A 278 25.91 -13.38 4.10
CA GLU A 278 25.72 -13.02 5.52
C GLU A 278 24.24 -12.96 5.89
N GLU A 279 23.88 -13.57 7.02
CA GLU A 279 22.54 -13.49 7.60
C GLU A 279 22.16 -12.01 7.74
N GLY A 280 21.01 -11.62 7.16
CA GLY A 280 20.57 -10.23 7.20
C GLY A 280 20.45 -9.71 8.64
N LEU A 281 20.82 -8.45 8.87
CA LEU A 281 20.75 -7.81 10.18
C LEU A 281 19.29 -7.68 10.65
N ASP A 282 18.94 -8.39 11.72
CA ASP A 282 17.69 -8.19 12.45
C ASP A 282 17.79 -6.88 13.26
N LEU A 283 17.38 -5.77 12.64
CA LEU A 283 17.45 -4.44 13.25
C LEU A 283 16.77 -4.37 14.62
N PRO A 284 15.52 -4.85 14.81
CA PRO A 284 14.91 -4.88 16.14
C PRO A 284 15.78 -5.57 17.20
N ARG A 285 16.34 -6.74 16.88
CA ARG A 285 17.20 -7.45 17.84
C ARG A 285 18.50 -6.71 18.14
N TRP A 286 19.15 -6.18 17.12
CA TRP A 286 20.40 -5.43 17.28
C TRP A 286 20.20 -4.14 18.10
N VAL A 287 19.14 -3.38 17.82
CA VAL A 287 18.84 -2.16 18.60
C VAL A 287 18.52 -2.50 20.05
N GLN A 288 17.76 -3.57 20.30
CA GLN A 288 17.46 -4.01 21.66
C GLN A 288 18.71 -4.46 22.44
N SER A 289 19.76 -4.99 21.78
CA SER A 289 21.01 -5.30 22.47
C SER A 289 21.79 -4.04 22.83
N VAL A 290 21.89 -3.06 21.92
CA VAL A 290 22.62 -1.81 22.15
C VAL A 290 21.97 -0.95 23.24
N VAL A 291 20.64 -0.81 23.21
CA VAL A 291 19.92 0.01 24.21
C VAL A 291 20.01 -0.57 25.63
N ARG A 292 20.18 -1.89 25.77
CA ARG A 292 20.41 -2.53 27.08
C ARG A 292 21.79 -2.21 27.68
N GLU A 293 22.74 -1.79 26.85
CA GLU A 293 24.11 -1.46 27.27
C GLU A 293 24.28 0.04 27.63
N GLU A 294 23.17 0.78 27.77
CA GLU A 294 23.08 2.19 28.23
C GLU A 294 23.59 3.28 27.25
N TRP A 295 23.93 2.95 26.00
CA TRP A 295 24.38 3.93 24.99
C TRP A 295 23.41 4.03 23.80
N THR A 296 22.63 5.12 23.71
CA THR A 296 21.68 5.34 22.59
C THR A 296 22.31 5.96 21.35
N ALA A 297 23.41 6.71 21.51
CA ALA A 297 24.04 7.45 20.41
C ALA A 297 24.58 6.56 19.27
N GLU A 298 25.06 5.34 19.58
CA GLU A 298 25.59 4.39 18.59
C GLU A 298 24.52 3.82 17.65
N VAL A 299 23.25 3.93 18.05
CA VAL A 299 22.12 3.47 17.24
C VAL A 299 21.91 4.39 16.05
N PHE A 300 22.16 5.69 16.21
CA PHE A 300 21.74 6.69 15.25
C PHE A 300 22.70 6.83 14.06
N ASP A 301 22.12 7.12 12.90
CA ASP A 301 22.85 7.48 11.69
C ASP A 301 23.73 8.70 11.95
N GLN A 302 25.00 8.64 11.56
CA GLN A 302 25.96 9.72 11.70
C GLN A 302 25.50 11.02 11.02
N GLU A 303 24.67 10.95 9.97
CA GLU A 303 24.09 12.13 9.33
C GLU A 303 23.12 12.86 10.26
N LEU A 304 22.40 12.15 11.14
CA LEU A 304 21.48 12.75 12.11
C LEU A 304 22.22 13.39 13.28
N LEU A 305 23.34 12.79 13.70
CA LEU A 305 24.19 13.31 14.78
C LEU A 305 24.87 14.65 14.45
N ARG A 306 24.79 15.12 13.19
CA ARG A 306 25.27 16.44 12.78
C ARG A 306 24.34 17.59 13.21
N TYR A 307 23.09 17.29 13.53
CA TYR A 307 22.09 18.28 13.90
C TYR A 307 22.06 18.46 15.42
N GLN A 308 22.08 19.70 15.89
CA GLN A 308 21.99 20.02 17.31
C GLN A 308 20.54 20.06 17.78
N ASN A 309 20.29 19.73 19.05
CA ASN A 309 18.99 19.84 19.71
C ASN A 309 17.88 18.94 19.13
N VAL A 310 18.22 17.78 18.56
CA VAL A 310 17.24 16.79 18.06
C VAL A 310 17.38 15.43 18.76
N GLU A 311 18.34 15.30 19.69
CA GLU A 311 18.67 14.04 20.33
C GLU A 311 17.51 13.51 21.19
N GLU A 312 16.82 14.39 21.92
CA GLU A 312 15.68 13.99 22.74
C GLU A 312 14.56 13.42 21.87
N GLU A 313 14.22 14.10 20.77
CA GLU A 313 13.22 13.66 19.82
C GLU A 313 13.61 12.37 19.10
N MET A 314 14.90 12.21 18.77
CA MET A 314 15.45 10.98 18.21
C MET A 314 15.29 9.80 19.18
N VAL A 315 15.55 9.99 20.47
CA VAL A 315 15.38 8.98 21.51
C VAL A 315 13.90 8.64 21.71
N GLN A 316 13.01 9.64 21.71
CA GLN A 316 11.57 9.40 21.80
C GLN A 316 11.05 8.61 20.59
N LEU A 317 11.53 8.92 19.37
CA LEU A 317 11.17 8.18 18.16
C LEU A 317 11.75 6.76 18.17
N LEU A 318 12.96 6.57 18.71
CA LEU A 318 13.57 5.26 18.90
C LEU A 318 12.76 4.38 19.85
N GLN A 319 12.28 4.95 20.96
CA GLN A 319 11.43 4.22 21.90
C GLN A 319 10.12 3.78 21.24
N LEU A 320 9.48 4.66 20.45
CA LEU A 320 8.31 4.29 19.67
C LEU A 320 8.61 3.18 18.65
N ALA A 321 9.78 3.20 18.00
CA ALA A 321 10.19 2.16 17.06
C ALA A 321 10.34 0.80 17.75
N ILE A 322 10.90 0.78 18.98
CA ILE A 322 10.98 -0.42 19.83
C ILE A 322 9.59 -0.91 20.22
N ASP A 323 8.69 -0.03 20.66
CA ASP A 323 7.32 -0.38 21.03
C ASP A 323 6.55 -0.98 19.83
N CYS A 324 6.69 -0.35 18.65
CA CYS A 324 6.08 -0.82 17.41
C CYS A 324 6.61 -2.20 16.99
N SER A 325 7.90 -2.45 17.16
CA SER A 325 8.58 -3.71 16.80
C SER A 325 8.60 -4.77 17.91
N ALA A 326 7.77 -4.62 18.95
CA ALA A 326 7.68 -5.60 20.03
C ALA A 326 7.32 -7.01 19.51
N GLN A 327 7.90 -8.05 20.12
CA GLN A 327 7.67 -9.43 19.71
C GLN A 327 6.20 -9.85 19.81
N HIS A 328 5.49 -9.40 20.85
CA HIS A 328 4.08 -9.72 21.07
C HIS A 328 3.15 -8.64 20.48
N PRO A 329 2.19 -8.99 19.61
CA PRO A 329 1.27 -8.03 18.96
C PRO A 329 0.48 -7.13 19.92
N ASP A 330 0.13 -7.64 21.10
CA ASP A 330 -0.68 -6.91 22.09
C ASP A 330 0.06 -5.73 22.72
N ARG A 331 1.40 -5.76 22.73
CA ARG A 331 2.23 -4.69 23.27
C ARG A 331 2.46 -3.53 22.29
N ARG A 332 2.17 -3.74 21.01
CA ARG A 332 2.39 -2.73 19.97
C ARG A 332 1.27 -1.68 20.04
N PRO A 333 1.53 -0.38 19.85
CA PRO A 333 0.48 0.62 19.74
C PRO A 333 -0.41 0.39 18.51
N SER A 334 -1.53 1.11 18.39
CA SER A 334 -2.22 1.22 17.10
C SER A 334 -1.45 2.16 16.16
N MET A 335 -1.70 2.09 14.85
CA MET A 335 -1.07 3.03 13.91
C MET A 335 -1.53 4.47 14.12
N SER A 336 -2.77 4.69 14.58
CA SER A 336 -3.24 6.01 14.97
C SER A 336 -2.49 6.56 16.17
N ASP A 337 -2.22 5.73 17.19
CA ASP A 337 -1.45 6.16 18.37
C ASP A 337 0.01 6.42 18.00
N ALA A 338 0.60 5.58 17.13
CA ALA A 338 1.95 5.79 16.62
C ALA A 338 2.05 7.13 15.85
N ALA A 339 1.07 7.42 14.98
CA ALA A 339 1.03 8.69 14.26
C ALA A 339 0.88 9.89 15.20
N ALA A 340 0.05 9.78 16.25
CA ALA A 340 -0.11 10.84 17.25
C ALA A 340 1.18 11.10 18.05
N ARG A 341 1.87 10.03 18.48
CA ARG A 341 3.16 10.13 19.18
C ARG A 341 4.24 10.79 18.31
N ILE A 342 4.33 10.44 17.03
CA ILE A 342 5.30 11.09 16.11
C ILE A 342 4.99 12.57 15.92
N ASP A 343 3.71 12.93 15.83
CA ASP A 343 3.29 14.32 15.69
C ASP A 343 3.62 15.16 16.94
N GLU A 344 3.50 14.58 18.13
CA GLU A 344 3.91 15.20 19.39
C GLU A 344 5.44 15.41 19.45
N ILE A 345 6.23 14.38 19.11
CA ILE A 345 7.70 14.46 19.02
C ILE A 345 8.14 15.58 18.07
N ARG A 346 7.45 15.78 16.95
CA ARG A 346 7.79 16.86 16.01
C ARG A 346 7.37 18.24 16.51
N ARG A 347 6.31 18.34 17.32
CA ARG A 347 5.86 19.61 17.90
C ARG A 347 6.76 20.08 19.04
N SER A 348 7.31 19.17 19.85
CA SER A 348 8.28 19.52 20.90
C SER A 348 9.52 20.19 20.32
N ALA A 349 10.05 19.68 19.20
CA ALA A 349 11.20 20.27 18.49
C ALA A 349 10.95 21.72 18.01
N SER A 350 9.70 22.07 17.74
CA SER A 350 9.32 23.40 17.21
C SER A 350 9.10 24.47 18.28
N SER A 351 9.10 24.11 19.57
CA SER A 351 8.90 25.04 20.69
C SER A 351 10.23 25.37 21.37
N PRO A 352 10.89 26.50 21.07
CA PRO A 352 12.06 26.92 21.81
C PRO A 352 11.66 27.33 23.25
N ALA A 353 12.27 26.65 24.22
CA ALA A 353 12.37 26.95 25.65
C ALA A 353 11.55 28.13 26.22
N GLN A 354 10.56 27.83 27.06
CA GLN A 354 10.14 28.70 28.17
C GLN A 354 10.48 28.03 29.51
N HIS A 355 11.76 27.76 29.75
CA HIS A 355 12.23 27.45 31.11
C HIS A 355 13.43 28.33 31.47
N ALA A 356 13.10 29.33 32.30
CA ALA A 356 13.92 29.97 33.32
C ALA A 356 15.20 30.72 32.88
N THR A 357 15.01 31.98 32.45
CA THR A 357 15.93 33.07 32.80
C THR A 357 15.26 33.99 33.82
N THR A 358 15.33 33.64 35.10
CA THR A 358 15.25 34.59 36.21
C THR A 358 15.99 33.99 37.39
N ASP A 359 17.30 34.17 37.41
CA ASP A 359 17.97 34.67 38.61
C ASP A 359 19.39 35.10 38.27
N SER A 360 19.63 36.41 38.32
CA SER A 360 20.93 36.98 38.63
C SER A 360 20.72 38.16 39.54
N PRO A 361 21.61 38.34 40.54
CA PRO A 361 21.31 39.13 41.73
C PRO A 361 21.46 40.63 41.45
N ALA A 362 20.59 41.42 42.08
CA ALA A 362 20.61 42.87 42.02
C ALA A 362 21.93 43.46 42.57
N ALA A 363 22.57 44.31 41.77
CA ALA A 363 23.64 45.20 42.22
C ALA A 363 23.03 46.50 42.81
N PRO A 364 23.68 47.13 43.81
CA PRO A 364 23.08 48.21 44.59
C PRO A 364 23.13 49.56 43.86
N ALA A 365 22.18 50.43 44.21
CA ALA A 365 22.01 51.78 43.67
C ALA A 365 23.14 52.74 44.10
N PRO A 366 23.46 53.77 43.31
CA PRO A 366 24.38 54.83 43.72
C PRO A 366 23.66 55.86 44.60
N GLU A 367 24.18 56.09 45.81
CA GLU A 367 23.82 57.22 46.66
C GLU A 367 24.39 58.52 46.07
N GLY A 368 23.55 59.56 46.05
CA GLY A 368 23.85 60.86 45.47
C GLY A 368 24.67 61.76 46.37
N ASP A 369 25.40 62.66 45.72
CA ASP A 369 26.20 63.75 46.29
C ASP A 369 25.39 64.65 47.25
N GLU A 370 25.99 64.92 48.41
CA GLU A 370 25.64 65.98 49.35
C GLU A 370 26.27 67.32 48.86
N PRO A 371 25.59 68.47 48.97
CA PRO A 371 26.19 69.74 48.60
C PRO A 371 27.03 70.33 49.75
N SER A 372 28.14 70.93 49.36
CA SER A 372 29.13 71.62 50.15
C SER A 372 28.60 72.86 50.90
N LEU A 373 28.96 72.94 52.18
CA LEU A 373 29.29 74.18 52.91
C LEU A 373 30.46 73.93 53.87
#